data_AF-A0A1Q5Q398-F1
#
_entry.id   AF-A0A1Q5Q398-F1
#
_cell.length_a   1.000
_cell.length_b   1.000
_cell.length_c   1.000
_cell.angle_alpha   90.00
_cell.angle_beta   90.00
_cell.angle_gamma   90.00
#
_symmetry.space_group_name_H-M   'P 1'
#
loop_
_entity.id
_entity.type
_entity.pdbx_description
1 polymer ?
#
loop_
_entity_poly.entity_id
_entity_poly.type
_entity_poly.pdbx_seq_one_letter_code
_entity_poly.pdbx_strand_id
1 'polypeptide(L)'
;MAIHFYTACTLDGFIATTDHSLDWLFAQDFDTSGPMAYPAFIEKIGALDELWLQFAPVTLGDGQPLFPLAADFELLEVARNRDFACAHYRVRKGWLAN
;
A
#
# COMPACT_ATOMS: atom_id res chain seq x y z
N MET A 1 11.37 6.43 -16.20
CA MET A 1 11.50 6.69 -14.74
C MET A 1 10.71 5.57 -14.08
N ALA A 2 11.30 4.81 -13.16
CA ALA A 2 10.60 3.74 -12.45
C ALA A 2 10.05 4.29 -11.13
N ILE A 3 8.77 4.05 -10.83
CA ILE A 3 8.15 4.45 -9.56
C ILE A 3 7.84 3.20 -8.73
N HIS A 4 8.52 3.09 -7.59
CA HIS A 4 8.19 2.11 -6.54
C HIS A 4 7.44 2.79 -5.42
N PHE A 5 6.25 2.28 -5.08
CA PHE A 5 5.47 2.80 -3.96
C PHE A 5 5.33 1.73 -2.89
N TYR A 6 5.74 2.03 -1.66
CA TYR A 6 5.54 1.18 -0.49
C TYR A 6 4.70 1.94 0.53
N THR A 7 3.52 1.44 0.85
CA THR A 7 2.57 2.17 1.71
C THR A 7 1.61 1.24 2.45
N ALA A 8 0.85 1.84 3.37
CA ALA A 8 -0.30 1.22 4.00
C ALA A 8 -1.55 2.08 3.79
N CYS A 9 -2.72 1.44 3.71
CA CYS A 9 -4.02 2.10 3.70
C CYS A 9 -5.03 1.31 4.53
N THR A 10 -6.16 1.94 4.82
CA THR A 10 -7.32 1.27 5.40
C THR A 10 -7.98 0.32 4.39
N LEU A 11 -8.88 -0.55 4.85
CA LEU A 11 -9.59 -1.50 3.99
C LEU A 11 -10.41 -0.82 2.88
N ASP A 12 -10.86 0.40 3.14
CA ASP A 12 -11.59 1.26 2.20
C ASP A 12 -10.69 2.26 1.44
N GLY A 13 -9.37 2.16 1.56
CA GLY A 13 -8.42 2.82 0.66
C GLY A 13 -7.98 4.23 1.06
N PHE A 14 -8.06 4.60 2.34
CA PHE A 14 -7.58 5.89 2.84
C PHE A 14 -6.19 5.76 3.50
N ILE A 15 -5.33 6.76 3.28
CA ILE A 15 -3.96 6.82 3.85
C ILE A 15 -3.88 7.72 5.09
N ALA A 16 -4.88 8.55 5.34
CA ALA A 16 -5.00 9.38 6.53
C ALA A 16 -6.45 9.81 6.72
N THR A 17 -6.84 10.17 7.94
CA THR A 17 -8.11 10.85 8.21
C THR A 17 -8.14 12.25 7.58
N THR A 18 -9.30 12.91 7.59
CA THR A 18 -9.48 14.26 7.04
C THR A 18 -8.64 15.32 7.76
N ASP A 19 -8.31 15.11 9.03
CA ASP A 19 -7.41 15.93 9.84
C ASP A 19 -5.94 15.45 9.81
N HIS A 20 -5.59 14.57 8.87
CA HIS A 20 -4.24 14.04 8.63
C HIS A 20 -3.66 13.13 9.75
N SER A 21 -4.51 12.56 10.61
CA SER A 21 -4.08 11.58 11.62
C SER A 21 -3.80 10.19 11.02
N LEU A 22 -2.84 9.50 11.64
CA LEU A 22 -2.43 8.12 11.38
C LEU A 22 -2.63 7.20 12.60
N ASP A 23 -3.33 7.65 13.64
CA ASP A 23 -3.47 6.88 14.90
C ASP A 23 -4.07 5.49 14.66
N TRP A 24 -4.98 5.37 13.69
CA TRP A 24 -5.56 4.10 13.26
C TRP A 24 -4.51 3.09 12.81
N LEU A 25 -3.40 3.55 12.20
CA LEU A 25 -2.34 2.70 11.64
C LEU A 25 -1.50 2.11 12.76
N PHE A 26 -1.13 2.94 13.75
CA PHE A 26 -0.28 2.53 14.88
C PHE A 26 -1.02 1.67 15.91
N ALA A 27 -2.35 1.64 15.86
CA ALA A 27 -3.16 0.77 16.71
C ALA A 27 -3.13 -0.72 16.25
N GLN A 28 -2.65 -1.01 15.04
CA GLN A 28 -2.65 -2.37 14.47
C GLN A 28 -1.38 -3.14 14.85
N ASP A 29 -1.47 -4.48 14.91
CA ASP A 29 -0.29 -5.32 15.06
C ASP A 29 0.35 -5.61 13.70
N PHE A 30 1.65 -5.33 13.56
CA PHE A 30 2.45 -5.63 12.36
C PHE A 30 3.88 -6.06 12.72
N ASP A 31 4.49 -6.82 11.83
CA ASP A 31 5.88 -7.25 11.97
C ASP A 31 6.77 -6.51 10.96
N THR A 32 7.76 -5.76 11.45
CA THR A 32 8.74 -5.04 10.61
C THR A 32 9.69 -5.97 9.86
N SER A 33 9.71 -7.26 10.21
CA SER A 33 10.48 -8.31 9.55
C SER A 33 9.58 -9.38 8.94
N GLY A 34 8.26 -9.16 8.97
CA GLY A 34 7.26 -10.07 8.42
C GLY A 34 7.19 -10.04 6.89
N PRO A 35 6.30 -10.87 6.31
CA PRO A 35 6.07 -10.89 4.87
C PRO A 35 5.73 -9.50 4.33
N MET A 36 6.39 -9.14 3.23
CA MET A 36 6.23 -7.84 2.56
C MET A 36 6.47 -6.61 3.42
N ALA A 37 7.33 -6.72 4.45
CA ALA A 37 7.85 -5.57 5.18
C ALA A 37 8.92 -4.80 4.40
N TYR A 38 9.22 -3.58 4.85
CA TYR A 38 10.14 -2.65 4.18
C TYR A 38 11.53 -3.24 3.83
N PRO A 39 12.18 -4.06 4.68
CA PRO A 39 13.46 -4.68 4.32
C PRO A 39 13.39 -5.57 3.08
N ALA A 40 12.32 -6.36 2.93
CA ALA A 40 12.13 -7.19 1.74
C ALA A 40 11.77 -6.37 0.49
N PHE A 41 11.11 -5.23 0.68
CA PHE A 41 10.81 -4.28 -0.40
C PHE A 41 12.08 -3.62 -0.95
N ILE A 42 12.94 -3.07 -0.08
CA ILE A 42 14.12 -2.29 -0.51
C ILE A 42 15.13 -3.15 -1.30
N GLU A 43 15.20 -4.45 -1.02
CA GLU A 43 16.01 -5.42 -1.77
C GLU A 43 15.54 -5.62 -3.23
N LYS A 44 14.27 -5.33 -3.50
CA LYS A 44 13.64 -5.50 -4.82
C LYS A 44 13.56 -4.20 -5.62
N ILE A 45 14.04 -3.06 -5.09
CA ILE A 45 14.02 -1.78 -5.81
C ILE A 45 14.96 -1.86 -7.02
N GLY A 46 14.35 -1.94 -8.22
CA GLY A 46 14.99 -1.99 -9.53
C GLY A 46 14.26 -1.14 -10.58
N ALA A 47 14.22 -1.56 -11.85
CA ALA A 47 13.70 -0.77 -12.97
C ALA A 47 12.17 -0.86 -13.23
N LEU A 48 11.32 -1.06 -12.21
CA LEU A 48 9.90 -1.43 -12.39
C LEU A 48 8.90 -0.44 -11.76
N ASP A 49 7.68 -0.42 -12.31
CA ASP A 49 6.50 0.33 -11.83
C ASP A 49 5.64 -0.56 -10.91
N GLU A 50 6.07 -0.72 -9.66
CA GLU A 50 5.50 -1.66 -8.69
C GLU A 50 4.95 -0.95 -7.43
N LEU A 51 3.83 -1.47 -6.92
CA LEU A 51 3.13 -1.00 -5.73
C LEU A 51 3.09 -2.13 -4.69
N TRP A 52 3.68 -1.88 -3.54
CA TRP A 52 3.59 -2.72 -2.35
C TRP A 52 2.63 -2.05 -1.37
N LEU A 53 1.44 -2.64 -1.23
CA LEU A 53 0.33 -2.09 -0.47
C LEU A 53 -0.07 -3.00 0.69
N GLN A 54 -0.18 -2.43 1.88
CA GLN A 54 -0.64 -3.11 3.08
C GLN A 54 -2.01 -2.57 3.48
N PHE A 55 -3.01 -3.44 3.58
CA PHE A 55 -4.37 -3.10 4.00
C PHE A 55 -4.54 -3.40 5.49
N ALA A 56 -4.78 -2.36 6.29
CA ALA A 56 -5.16 -2.48 7.69
C ALA A 56 -6.62 -2.95 7.81
N PRO A 57 -6.98 -3.74 8.85
CA PRO A 57 -8.34 -4.26 9.04
C PRO A 57 -9.28 -3.22 9.68
N VAL A 58 -9.27 -2.00 9.16
CA VAL A 58 -10.10 -0.88 9.63
C VAL A 58 -10.61 -0.09 8.42
N THR A 59 -11.77 0.55 8.56
CA THR A 59 -12.32 1.50 7.59
C THR A 59 -12.38 2.89 8.21
N LEU A 60 -12.10 3.95 7.45
CA LEU A 60 -12.29 5.33 7.93
C LEU A 60 -13.63 5.94 7.51
N GLY A 61 -14.20 5.49 6.38
CA GLY A 61 -15.40 6.07 5.78
C GLY A 61 -15.18 7.39 5.03
N ASP A 62 -14.15 8.15 5.40
CA ASP A 62 -13.67 9.36 4.71
C ASP A 62 -12.20 9.64 5.07
N GLY A 63 -11.49 10.44 4.27
CA GLY A 63 -10.09 10.78 4.50
C GLY A 63 -9.33 11.13 3.23
N GLN A 64 -8.01 11.07 3.31
CA GLN A 64 -7.13 11.25 2.16
C GLN A 64 -7.06 9.93 1.37
N PRO A 65 -7.57 9.86 0.13
CA PRO A 65 -7.60 8.61 -0.63
C PRO A 65 -6.21 8.23 -1.12
N LEU A 66 -5.88 6.94 -1.09
CA LEU A 66 -4.64 6.41 -1.67
C LEU A 66 -4.59 6.66 -3.19
N PHE A 67 -5.73 6.46 -3.86
CA PHE A 67 -5.85 6.62 -5.31
C PHE A 67 -6.85 7.73 -5.64
N PRO A 68 -6.38 8.94 -6.00
CA PRO A 68 -7.26 10.03 -6.41
C PRO A 68 -7.79 9.86 -7.85
N LEU A 69 -7.23 8.93 -8.62
CA LEU A 69 -7.58 8.64 -10.01
C LEU A 69 -7.63 7.12 -10.23
N ALA A 70 -8.38 6.69 -11.24
CA ALA A 70 -8.45 5.28 -11.62
C ALA A 70 -7.12 4.78 -12.21
N ALA A 71 -6.73 3.55 -11.84
CA ALA A 71 -5.55 2.85 -12.33
C ALA A 71 -5.83 1.35 -12.42
N ASP A 72 -5.17 0.68 -13.37
CA ASP A 72 -5.26 -0.77 -13.57
C ASP A 72 -4.01 -1.46 -13.00
N PHE A 73 -4.22 -2.46 -12.15
CA PHE A 73 -3.14 -3.20 -11.49
C PHE A 73 -3.16 -4.69 -11.85
N GLU A 74 -1.98 -5.28 -11.96
CA GLU A 74 -1.75 -6.71 -11.97
C GLU A 74 -1.34 -7.17 -10.58
N LEU A 75 -2.06 -8.10 -9.96
CA LEU A 75 -1.63 -8.72 -8.71
C LEU A 75 -0.47 -9.69 -8.97
N LEU A 76 0.64 -9.49 -8.27
CA LEU A 76 1.84 -10.33 -8.36
C LEU A 76 1.99 -11.27 -7.16
N GLU A 77 1.76 -10.75 -5.94
CA GLU A 77 1.96 -11.49 -4.70
C GLU A 77 0.97 -11.02 -3.63
N VAL A 78 0.53 -11.94 -2.78
CA VAL A 78 -0.24 -11.63 -1.56
C VAL A 78 0.42 -12.28 -0.38
N ALA A 79 0.40 -11.59 0.76
CA ALA A 79 0.86 -12.14 2.02
C ALA A 79 0.04 -11.59 3.17
N ARG A 80 0.14 -12.25 4.32
CA ARG A 80 -0.38 -11.73 5.59
C ARG A 80 0.79 -11.24 6.43
N ASN A 81 0.73 -10.02 6.93
CA ASN A 81 1.63 -9.50 7.95
C ASN A 81 0.83 -9.18 9.20
N ARG A 82 0.70 -10.17 10.10
CA ARG A 82 -0.13 -10.10 11.30
C ARG A 82 -1.56 -9.65 10.98
N ASP A 83 -1.94 -8.43 11.32
CA ASP A 83 -3.28 -7.91 11.07
C ASP A 83 -3.47 -7.43 9.62
N PHE A 84 -2.38 -7.16 8.89
CA PHE A 84 -2.44 -6.62 7.54
C PHE A 84 -2.58 -7.71 6.49
N ALA A 85 -3.45 -7.44 5.51
CA ALA A 85 -3.42 -8.10 4.22
C ALA A 85 -2.50 -7.30 3.31
N CYS A 86 -1.41 -7.89 2.86
CA CYS A 86 -0.42 -7.23 2.02
C CYS A 86 -0.57 -7.73 0.58
N ALA A 87 -0.42 -6.83 -0.38
CA ALA A 87 -0.44 -7.15 -1.80
C ALA A 87 0.64 -6.38 -2.56
N HIS A 88 1.30 -7.08 -3.47
CA HIS A 88 2.26 -6.52 -4.40
C HIS A 88 1.64 -6.51 -5.79
N TYR A 89 1.62 -5.34 -6.42
CA TYR A 89 1.05 -5.10 -7.73
C TYR A 89 2.07 -4.54 -8.70
N ARG A 90 1.89 -4.85 -9.99
CA ARG A 90 2.45 -4.09 -11.10
C ARG A 90 1.39 -3.16 -11.68
N VAL A 91 1.78 -1.94 -12.02
CA VAL A 91 0.90 -1.01 -12.74
C VAL A 91 0.77 -1.47 -14.19
N ARG A 92 -0.46 -1.78 -14.65
CA ARG A 92 -0.74 -2.13 -16.05
C ARG A 92 -0.99 -0.89 -16.90
N LYS A 93 -1.75 0.06 -16.34
CA LYS A 93 -2.13 1.30 -17.02
C LYS A 93 -2.51 2.36 -16.00
N GLY A 94 -1.93 3.54 -16.13
CA GLY A 94 -2.30 4.71 -15.35
C GLY A 94 -1.56 4.84 -14.01
N TRP A 95 -0.83 5.94 -13.90
CA TRP A 95 -0.71 6.88 -12.76
C TRP A 95 0.07 8.11 -13.28
N LEU A 96 0.98 7.85 -14.22
CA LEU A 96 1.60 8.81 -15.13
C LEU A 96 0.90 8.73 -16.50
N ALA A 97 0.07 9.72 -16.83
CA ALA A 97 -0.22 9.99 -18.24
C ALA A 97 0.92 10.89 -18.74
N ASN A 98 1.70 10.33 -19.69
CA ASN A 98 2.87 10.86 -20.41
C ASN A 98 4.24 10.57 -19.78
#